data_AF-A0A936AKF4-F1
#
_entry.id   AF-A0A936AKF4-F1
#
_cell.length_a   1.000
_cell.length_b   1.000
_cell.length_c   1.000
_cell.angle_alpha   90.00
_cell.angle_beta   90.00
_cell.angle_gamma   90.00
#
_symmetry.space_group_name_H-M   'P 1'
#
loop_
_entity.id
_entity.type
_entity.pdbx_description
1 polymer ?
#
loop_
_entity_poly.entity_id
_entity_poly.type
_entity_poly.pdbx_seq_one_letter_code
_entity_poly.pdbx_strand_id
1 'polypeptide(L)'
;MTFEKASARGLTYRRSDGSILTYRDGAVEHFTAAMSTLQTAAAGREKMLRDFAEFRRNAGQGTVRAYYLPEGRDPGQAQRLVRTLLSNGITVERVEQAVTVDGRIMPAGTFVVPLPQPAGMLVRNLLDPQIPMNEEFIKTQEERRRRRLPDQIYDTTAWNMPMLWDVECIGSTSAVSVKTTRLDLASVSRPAPATKTDALVGYALVWNATSAAAAIEALREGLMARFISQPFTIDGRKFDRGAAVFRVSDNGLNFRAKLETIAAKHGADLIRLDSAFVSEGASLGSNQTVTLKAPRVLLAWDAPTSSLSAGWARYVMERRYGQSVTAVRAGSLARVDLRRFDVLVLPSGNYATAITGENLRRIKDWVSAGGTLITFGEASRWATRDSTGLLDTSTELRDGSPETDSPQARTEASKGPFDYEKAIQPLREQPENTPGSILRVKLDPDHWLSSGTDGEIQVLVEGTRVFTPIRIDRGRNVGTYAVIDRLLASGHLWPEPKQQLPNKAFLIHQPSGQGHIIAFAEDPNYRAYAEATEFLFINAVLLGVGY
;
A
#
# COMPACT_ATOMS: atom_id res chain seq x y z
N MET A 1 10.41 -14.52 -22.72
CA MET A 1 11.09 -13.32 -23.25
C MET A 1 10.06 -12.41 -23.85
N THR A 2 9.96 -11.18 -23.37
CA THR A 2 9.25 -10.11 -24.08
C THR A 2 10.20 -9.54 -25.14
N PHE A 3 9.74 -9.45 -26.39
CA PHE A 3 10.49 -8.82 -27.47
C PHE A 3 9.86 -7.45 -27.73
N GLU A 4 10.46 -6.41 -27.18
CA GLU A 4 9.93 -5.05 -27.27
C GLU A 4 10.47 -4.34 -28.51
N LYS A 5 9.61 -3.54 -29.14
CA LYS A 5 9.98 -2.68 -30.28
C LYS A 5 9.82 -1.23 -29.91
N ALA A 6 10.76 -0.41 -30.37
CA ALA A 6 10.72 1.04 -30.15
C ALA A 6 9.44 1.63 -30.74
N SER A 7 8.81 2.55 -30.02
CA SER A 7 7.62 3.27 -30.46
C SER A 7 7.97 4.70 -30.83
N ALA A 8 7.40 5.20 -31.92
CA ALA A 8 7.47 6.61 -32.29
C ALA A 8 6.71 7.52 -31.30
N ARG A 9 5.92 6.95 -30.37
CA ARG A 9 5.06 7.68 -29.41
C ARG A 9 4.16 8.74 -30.08
N GLY A 10 3.85 8.53 -31.36
CA GLY A 10 3.19 9.46 -32.28
C GLY A 10 3.30 8.95 -33.72
N LEU A 11 3.12 9.82 -34.71
CA LEU A 11 3.24 9.45 -36.13
C LEU A 11 4.70 9.25 -36.58
N THR A 12 5.59 10.14 -36.15
CA THR A 12 7.02 10.10 -36.45
C THR A 12 7.84 10.57 -35.25
N TYR A 13 9.03 10.01 -35.09
CA TYR A 13 10.00 10.37 -34.07
C TYR A 13 11.39 10.45 -34.69
N ARG A 14 12.06 11.59 -34.52
CA ARG A 14 13.46 11.74 -34.94
C ARG A 14 14.37 11.25 -33.82
N ARG A 15 15.13 10.20 -34.10
CA ARG A 15 16.13 9.63 -33.18
C ARG A 15 17.34 10.57 -33.07
N SER A 16 18.15 10.34 -32.03
CA SER A 16 19.37 11.12 -31.75
C SER A 16 20.43 10.99 -32.85
N ASP A 17 20.43 9.90 -33.59
CA ASP A 17 21.28 9.69 -34.77
C ASP A 17 20.75 10.36 -36.05
N GLY A 18 19.63 11.08 -35.96
CA GLY A 18 18.98 11.77 -37.08
C GLY A 18 18.00 10.91 -37.87
N SER A 19 17.94 9.60 -37.66
CA SER A 19 17.00 8.71 -38.35
C SER A 19 15.55 8.97 -37.90
N ILE A 20 14.60 8.70 -38.79
CA ILE A 20 13.16 8.84 -38.50
C ILE A 20 12.59 7.46 -38.23
N LEU A 21 12.02 7.27 -37.04
CA LEU A 21 11.17 6.14 -36.69
C LEU A 21 9.71 6.55 -36.90
N THR A 22 8.98 5.80 -37.72
CA THR A 22 7.56 6.06 -37.96
C THR A 22 6.66 5.12 -37.16
N TYR A 23 5.39 5.49 -36.97
CA TYR A 23 4.38 4.59 -36.42
C TYR A 23 4.27 3.29 -37.23
N ARG A 24 4.39 3.39 -38.56
CA ARG A 24 4.37 2.23 -39.47
C ARG A 24 5.52 1.28 -39.16
N ASP A 25 6.72 1.79 -38.93
CA ASP A 25 7.87 0.95 -38.57
C ASP A 25 7.60 0.21 -37.28
N GLY A 26 7.08 0.90 -36.25
CA GLY A 26 6.66 0.26 -35.00
C GLY A 26 5.66 -0.88 -35.24
N ALA A 27 4.62 -0.64 -36.04
CA ALA A 27 3.60 -1.65 -36.34
C ALA A 27 4.16 -2.86 -37.12
N VAL A 28 4.92 -2.61 -38.19
CA VAL A 28 5.51 -3.66 -39.05
C VAL A 28 6.56 -4.46 -38.31
N GLU A 29 7.43 -3.80 -37.56
CA GLU A 29 8.47 -4.47 -36.78
C GLU A 29 7.89 -5.26 -35.63
N HIS A 30 6.84 -4.77 -34.96
CA HIS A 30 6.17 -5.50 -33.89
C HIS A 30 5.45 -6.74 -34.43
N PHE A 31 4.73 -6.59 -35.56
CA PHE A 31 4.12 -7.74 -36.24
C PHE A 31 5.17 -8.77 -36.67
N THR A 32 6.25 -8.32 -37.31
CA THR A 32 7.35 -9.20 -37.73
C THR A 32 7.96 -9.93 -36.52
N ALA A 33 8.28 -9.20 -35.44
CA ALA A 33 8.82 -9.81 -34.22
C ALA A 33 7.87 -10.84 -33.61
N ALA A 34 6.56 -10.54 -33.57
CA ALA A 34 5.54 -11.47 -33.08
C ALA A 34 5.48 -12.74 -33.94
N MET A 35 5.40 -12.59 -35.27
CA MET A 35 5.35 -13.73 -36.19
C MET A 35 6.62 -14.57 -36.16
N SER A 36 7.80 -13.94 -36.13
CA SER A 36 9.08 -14.64 -35.96
C SER A 36 9.12 -15.41 -34.65
N THR A 37 8.66 -14.81 -33.54
CA THR A 37 8.58 -15.50 -32.24
C THR A 37 7.68 -16.74 -32.32
N LEU A 38 6.52 -16.63 -32.96
CA LEU A 38 5.60 -17.76 -33.14
C LEU A 38 6.21 -18.87 -34.02
N GLN A 39 6.89 -18.50 -35.12
CA GLN A 39 7.57 -19.46 -36.00
C GLN A 39 8.69 -20.18 -35.27
N THR A 40 9.53 -19.46 -34.53
CA THR A 40 10.60 -20.04 -33.72
C THR A 40 10.03 -20.96 -32.63
N ALA A 41 8.94 -20.57 -31.97
CA ALA A 41 8.28 -21.41 -30.98
C ALA A 41 7.68 -22.68 -31.59
N ALA A 42 7.05 -22.59 -32.76
CA ALA A 42 6.49 -23.74 -33.47
C ALA A 42 7.58 -24.74 -33.93
N ALA A 43 8.70 -24.22 -34.45
CA ALA A 43 9.85 -25.01 -34.85
C ALA A 43 10.54 -25.67 -33.64
N GLY A 44 10.68 -24.94 -32.52
CA GLY A 44 11.34 -25.39 -31.29
C GLY A 44 10.42 -26.02 -30.23
N ARG A 45 9.17 -26.35 -30.58
CA ARG A 45 8.09 -26.68 -29.61
C ARG A 45 8.46 -27.79 -28.61
N GLU A 46 9.13 -28.84 -29.06
CA GLU A 46 9.46 -29.98 -28.20
C GLU A 46 10.48 -29.60 -27.13
N LYS A 47 11.52 -28.84 -27.52
CA LYS A 47 12.52 -28.35 -26.57
C LYS A 47 11.87 -27.41 -25.56
N MET A 48 11.08 -26.45 -26.02
CA MET A 48 10.41 -25.48 -25.13
C MET A 48 9.49 -26.17 -24.12
N LEU A 49 8.71 -27.17 -24.56
CA LEU A 49 7.83 -27.93 -23.66
C LEU A 49 8.63 -28.79 -22.66
N ARG A 50 9.74 -29.40 -23.10
CA ARG A 50 10.63 -30.16 -22.20
C ARG A 50 11.29 -29.25 -21.17
N ASP A 51 11.88 -28.14 -21.60
CA ASP A 51 12.50 -27.14 -20.71
C ASP A 51 11.47 -26.63 -19.68
N PHE A 52 10.24 -26.32 -20.13
CA PHE A 52 9.15 -25.88 -19.25
C PHE A 52 8.75 -26.95 -18.22
N ALA A 53 8.62 -28.21 -18.67
CA ALA A 53 8.28 -29.33 -17.79
C ALA A 53 9.40 -29.64 -16.79
N GLU A 54 10.66 -29.57 -17.22
CA GLU A 54 11.83 -29.79 -16.37
C GLU A 54 11.98 -28.68 -15.32
N PHE A 55 11.86 -27.41 -15.74
CA PHE A 55 11.84 -26.27 -14.83
C PHE A 55 10.78 -26.44 -13.73
N ARG A 56 9.57 -26.88 -14.10
CA ARG A 56 8.48 -27.12 -13.13
C ARG A 56 8.63 -28.39 -12.31
N ARG A 57 9.33 -29.43 -12.79
CA ARG A 57 9.67 -30.61 -11.97
C ARG A 57 10.67 -30.28 -10.88
N ASN A 58 11.57 -29.36 -11.15
CA ASN A 58 12.54 -28.85 -10.17
C ASN A 58 11.91 -27.84 -9.19
N ALA A 59 10.63 -27.49 -9.36
CA ALA A 59 9.90 -26.67 -8.41
C ALA A 59 9.74 -27.42 -7.08
N GLY A 60 10.33 -26.88 -6.00
CA GLY A 60 10.31 -27.49 -4.67
C GLY A 60 11.64 -28.07 -4.19
N GLN A 61 12.73 -27.84 -4.92
CA GLN A 61 14.07 -27.93 -4.33
C GLN A 61 14.27 -26.81 -3.30
N GLY A 62 14.92 -27.13 -2.18
CA GLY A 62 15.09 -26.25 -1.02
C GLY A 62 14.74 -26.93 0.30
N THR A 63 14.93 -26.19 1.40
CA THR A 63 14.63 -26.66 2.76
C THR A 63 13.15 -26.53 3.12
N VAL A 64 12.48 -25.47 2.64
CA VAL A 64 11.04 -25.27 2.85
C VAL A 64 10.24 -26.29 2.05
N ARG A 65 9.18 -26.83 2.65
CA ARG A 65 8.28 -27.85 2.09
C ARG A 65 6.83 -27.41 2.01
N ALA A 66 6.41 -26.45 2.84
CA ALA A 66 5.08 -25.85 2.80
C ALA A 66 5.09 -24.46 3.46
N TYR A 67 4.12 -23.63 3.13
CA TYR A 67 3.83 -22.38 3.84
C TYR A 67 2.46 -22.45 4.50
N TYR A 68 2.35 -21.98 5.72
CA TYR A 68 1.10 -21.91 6.48
C TYR A 68 0.68 -20.44 6.62
N LEU A 69 -0.57 -20.16 6.27
CA LEU A 69 -1.18 -18.82 6.29
C LEU A 69 -2.39 -18.89 7.25
N PRO A 70 -2.23 -18.58 8.54
CA PRO A 70 -3.37 -18.50 9.45
C PRO A 70 -4.26 -17.31 9.08
N GLU A 71 -5.55 -17.40 9.39
CA GLU A 71 -6.50 -16.31 9.10
C GLU A 71 -6.24 -15.05 9.96
N GLY A 72 -5.57 -15.18 11.10
CA GLY A 72 -5.13 -14.05 11.91
C GLY A 72 -6.27 -13.13 12.36
N ARG A 73 -6.00 -11.82 12.42
CA ARG A 73 -6.96 -10.77 12.82
C ARG A 73 -7.86 -10.29 11.68
N ASP A 74 -7.38 -10.37 10.44
CA ASP A 74 -8.17 -10.10 9.23
C ASP A 74 -8.29 -11.37 8.36
N PRO A 75 -9.24 -12.27 8.70
CA PRO A 75 -9.53 -13.45 7.88
C PRO A 75 -9.84 -13.10 6.42
N GLY A 76 -10.45 -11.93 6.17
CA GLY A 76 -10.79 -11.49 4.83
C GLY A 76 -9.56 -11.22 3.98
N GLN A 77 -8.49 -10.66 4.56
CA GLN A 77 -7.23 -10.40 3.87
C GLN A 77 -6.46 -11.69 3.58
N ALA A 78 -6.38 -12.62 4.54
CA ALA A 78 -5.83 -13.96 4.33
C ALA A 78 -6.57 -14.71 3.21
N GLN A 79 -7.91 -14.64 3.21
CA GLN A 79 -8.74 -15.22 2.16
C GLN A 79 -8.50 -14.58 0.79
N ARG A 80 -8.36 -13.25 0.70
CA ARG A 80 -8.01 -12.58 -0.56
C ARG A 80 -6.64 -13.03 -1.06
N LEU A 81 -5.64 -13.18 -0.18
CA LEU A 81 -4.32 -13.68 -0.56
C LEU A 81 -4.44 -15.09 -1.16
N VAL A 82 -5.16 -15.99 -0.47
CA VAL A 82 -5.42 -17.35 -0.96
C VAL A 82 -6.14 -17.36 -2.30
N ARG A 83 -7.14 -16.50 -2.50
CA ARG A 83 -7.80 -16.35 -3.81
C ARG A 83 -6.83 -15.91 -4.88
N THR A 84 -5.95 -14.95 -4.61
CA THR A 84 -4.90 -14.52 -5.55
C THR A 84 -3.95 -15.66 -5.89
N LEU A 85 -3.53 -16.45 -4.91
CA LEU A 85 -2.67 -17.62 -5.14
C LEU A 85 -3.39 -18.64 -6.04
N LEU A 86 -4.63 -19.01 -5.71
CA LEU A 86 -5.44 -19.94 -6.49
C LEU A 86 -5.66 -19.45 -7.93
N SER A 87 -5.94 -18.15 -8.12
CA SER A 87 -6.08 -17.54 -9.45
C SER A 87 -4.80 -17.60 -10.29
N ASN A 88 -3.62 -17.71 -9.65
CA ASN A 88 -2.34 -17.92 -10.31
C ASN A 88 -2.00 -19.41 -10.51
N GLY A 89 -2.96 -20.31 -10.30
CA GLY A 89 -2.79 -21.75 -10.45
C GLY A 89 -1.95 -22.40 -9.33
N ILE A 90 -1.76 -21.70 -8.21
CA ILE A 90 -1.10 -22.25 -7.03
C ILE A 90 -2.12 -23.09 -6.26
N THR A 91 -1.74 -24.32 -5.92
CA THR A 91 -2.51 -25.21 -5.07
C THR A 91 -2.42 -24.72 -3.62
N VAL A 92 -3.59 -24.50 -3.02
CA VAL A 92 -3.77 -24.18 -1.62
C VAL A 92 -4.73 -25.19 -1.01
N GLU A 93 -4.46 -25.60 0.21
CA GLU A 93 -5.28 -26.52 0.99
C GLU A 93 -5.62 -25.90 2.34
N ARG A 94 -6.53 -26.52 3.08
CA ARG A 94 -6.94 -26.12 4.43
C ARG A 94 -6.73 -27.29 5.38
N VAL A 95 -6.05 -27.06 6.50
CA VAL A 95 -5.85 -28.11 7.52
C VAL A 95 -7.16 -28.38 8.25
N GLU A 96 -7.52 -29.66 8.41
CA GLU A 96 -8.77 -30.06 9.06
C GLU A 96 -8.67 -30.11 10.59
N GLN A 97 -7.44 -30.05 11.10
CA GLN A 97 -7.10 -30.17 12.52
C GLN A 97 -5.94 -29.25 12.85
N ALA A 98 -5.75 -28.97 14.14
CA ALA A 98 -4.61 -28.19 14.59
C ALA A 98 -3.30 -28.90 14.23
N VAL A 99 -2.28 -28.13 13.85
CA VAL A 99 -0.97 -28.64 13.45
C VAL A 99 0.14 -27.79 14.06
N THR A 100 1.21 -28.43 14.56
CA THR A 100 2.37 -27.71 15.07
C THR A 100 3.35 -27.44 13.94
N VAL A 101 3.65 -26.16 13.70
CA VAL A 101 4.61 -25.69 12.70
C VAL A 101 5.62 -24.79 13.42
N ASP A 102 6.89 -25.17 13.35
CA ASP A 102 8.00 -24.43 13.98
C ASP A 102 7.74 -24.08 15.47
N GLY A 103 7.25 -25.07 16.23
CA GLY A 103 6.93 -24.92 17.65
C GLY A 103 5.62 -24.18 17.97
N ARG A 104 4.90 -23.67 16.95
CA ARG A 104 3.62 -22.96 17.12
C ARG A 104 2.44 -23.82 16.67
N ILE A 105 1.37 -23.83 17.47
CA ILE A 105 0.14 -24.53 17.13
C ILE A 105 -0.69 -23.64 16.19
N MET A 106 -0.85 -24.09 14.95
CA MET A 106 -1.77 -23.52 13.99
C MET A 106 -3.15 -24.16 14.16
N PRO A 107 -4.24 -23.38 14.27
CA PRO A 107 -5.57 -23.93 14.45
C PRO A 107 -6.07 -24.66 13.20
N ALA A 108 -7.07 -25.54 13.39
CA ALA A 108 -7.86 -26.07 12.29
C ALA A 108 -8.43 -24.90 11.44
N GLY A 109 -8.46 -25.06 10.12
CA GLY A 109 -8.87 -24.01 9.19
C GLY A 109 -7.72 -23.17 8.64
N THR A 110 -6.50 -23.28 9.18
CA THR A 110 -5.31 -22.63 8.62
C THR A 110 -5.08 -23.06 7.17
N PHE A 111 -4.77 -22.10 6.30
CA PHE A 111 -4.42 -22.40 4.92
C PHE A 111 -2.99 -22.93 4.83
N VAL A 112 -2.75 -23.88 3.94
CA VAL A 112 -1.42 -24.43 3.68
C VAL A 112 -1.16 -24.45 2.18
N VAL A 113 0.05 -24.04 1.78
CA VAL A 113 0.53 -24.04 0.41
C VAL A 113 1.66 -25.06 0.32
N PRO A 114 1.39 -26.31 -0.13
CA PRO A 114 2.45 -27.30 -0.31
C PRO A 114 3.43 -26.83 -1.39
N LEU A 115 4.74 -26.91 -1.13
CA LEU A 115 5.73 -26.55 -2.14
C LEU A 115 5.89 -27.56 -3.31
N PRO A 116 5.72 -28.89 -3.15
CA PRO A 116 5.92 -29.85 -4.25
C PRO A 116 4.75 -29.82 -5.25
N GLN A 117 4.68 -28.74 -6.01
CA GLN A 117 3.68 -28.49 -7.04
C GLN A 117 4.31 -27.77 -8.25
N PRO A 118 3.72 -27.84 -9.45
CA PRO A 118 4.31 -27.23 -10.65
C PRO A 118 4.53 -25.72 -10.55
N ALA A 119 3.79 -25.03 -9.68
CA ALA A 119 3.93 -23.61 -9.41
C ALA A 119 4.94 -23.28 -8.30
N GLY A 120 5.66 -24.27 -7.74
CA GLY A 120 6.49 -24.10 -6.55
C GLY A 120 7.53 -22.98 -6.63
N MET A 121 8.14 -22.72 -7.80
CA MET A 121 9.04 -21.57 -7.95
C MET A 121 8.33 -20.23 -7.85
N LEU A 122 7.10 -20.12 -8.37
CA LEU A 122 6.28 -18.93 -8.19
C LEU A 122 5.85 -18.79 -6.73
N VAL A 123 5.50 -19.90 -6.06
CA VAL A 123 5.20 -19.90 -4.62
C VAL A 123 6.36 -19.32 -3.82
N ARG A 124 7.60 -19.76 -4.09
CA ARG A 124 8.79 -19.20 -3.45
C ARG A 124 8.95 -17.71 -3.74
N ASN A 125 8.78 -17.29 -4.98
CA ASN A 125 8.89 -15.87 -5.33
C ASN A 125 7.90 -14.98 -4.57
N LEU A 126 6.69 -15.48 -4.31
CA LEU A 126 5.63 -14.72 -3.66
C LEU A 126 5.64 -14.84 -2.13
N LEU A 127 6.12 -15.97 -1.58
CA LEU A 127 5.98 -16.29 -0.14
C LEU A 127 7.32 -16.38 0.61
N ASP A 128 8.47 -16.58 -0.06
CA ASP A 128 9.77 -16.56 0.64
C ASP A 128 9.99 -15.17 1.24
N PRO A 129 10.42 -15.08 2.51
CA PRO A 129 10.63 -13.79 3.17
C PRO A 129 11.75 -12.98 2.49
N GLN A 130 12.73 -13.65 1.88
CA GLN A 130 13.85 -13.02 1.21
C GLN A 130 14.29 -13.85 -0.01
N ILE A 131 14.56 -13.16 -1.12
CA ILE A 131 15.23 -13.73 -2.28
C ILE A 131 16.56 -12.97 -2.44
N PRO A 132 17.71 -13.56 -2.08
CA PRO A 132 18.98 -12.87 -2.16
C PRO A 132 19.36 -12.62 -3.62
N MET A 133 19.85 -11.42 -3.90
CA MET A 133 20.55 -11.14 -5.14
C MET A 133 21.95 -11.76 -5.10
N ASN A 134 22.48 -12.09 -6.28
CA ASN A 134 23.83 -12.64 -6.40
C ASN A 134 24.89 -11.66 -5.83
N GLU A 135 25.84 -12.16 -5.03
CA GLU A 135 26.84 -11.33 -4.36
C GLU A 135 27.76 -10.58 -5.31
N GLU A 136 28.18 -11.21 -6.42
CA GLU A 136 29.02 -10.59 -7.45
C GLU A 136 28.26 -9.46 -8.16
N PHE A 137 26.96 -9.66 -8.41
CA PHE A 137 26.10 -8.63 -8.95
C PHE A 137 26.03 -7.41 -7.99
N ILE A 138 25.84 -7.63 -6.69
CA ILE A 138 25.80 -6.55 -5.69
C ILE A 138 27.13 -5.81 -5.62
N LYS A 139 28.25 -6.52 -5.58
CA LYS A 139 29.59 -5.92 -5.62
C LYS A 139 29.80 -5.06 -6.87
N THR A 140 29.29 -5.51 -8.02
CA THR A 140 29.32 -4.73 -9.26
C THR A 140 28.50 -3.45 -9.15
N GLN A 141 27.32 -3.52 -8.51
CA GLN A 141 26.48 -2.34 -8.29
C GLN A 141 27.14 -1.35 -7.33
N GLU A 142 27.82 -1.80 -6.28
CA GLU A 142 28.59 -0.92 -5.39
C GLU A 142 29.71 -0.18 -6.13
N GLU A 143 30.47 -0.88 -6.98
CA GLU A 143 31.53 -0.24 -7.79
C GLU A 143 30.97 0.82 -8.74
N ARG A 144 29.84 0.52 -9.38
CA ARG A 144 29.13 1.49 -10.24
C ARG A 144 28.67 2.71 -9.43
N ARG A 145 28.07 2.51 -8.26
CA ARG A 145 27.63 3.58 -7.35
C ARG A 145 28.78 4.47 -6.90
N ARG A 146 29.93 3.89 -6.52
CA ARG A 146 31.15 4.65 -6.18
C ARG A 146 31.63 5.55 -7.32
N ARG A 147 31.43 5.11 -8.57
CA ARG A 147 31.74 5.87 -9.78
C ARG A 147 30.59 6.78 -10.25
N ARG A 148 29.54 6.94 -9.45
CA ARG A 148 28.32 7.72 -9.78
C ARG A 148 27.65 7.25 -11.08
N LEU A 149 27.76 5.95 -11.39
CA LEU A 149 27.05 5.32 -12.50
C LEU A 149 25.70 4.77 -12.01
N PRO A 150 24.66 4.80 -12.86
CA PRO A 150 23.41 4.14 -12.54
C PRO A 150 23.63 2.66 -12.23
N ASP A 151 22.97 2.15 -11.18
CA ASP A 151 22.91 0.72 -10.93
C ASP A 151 22.07 0.01 -12.00
N GLN A 152 22.17 -1.31 -12.02
CA GLN A 152 21.50 -2.20 -12.97
C GLN A 152 20.36 -2.98 -12.31
N ILE A 153 19.91 -2.56 -11.12
CA ILE A 153 18.76 -3.16 -10.46
C ILE A 153 17.53 -2.72 -11.24
N TYR A 154 16.83 -3.69 -11.82
CA TYR A 154 15.60 -3.41 -12.53
C TYR A 154 14.43 -3.41 -11.55
N ASP A 155 13.71 -2.30 -11.49
CA ASP A 155 12.44 -2.15 -10.80
C ASP A 155 12.52 -2.21 -9.26
N THR A 156 12.41 -3.41 -8.66
CA THR A 156 12.37 -3.58 -7.19
C THR A 156 13.09 -4.86 -6.76
N THR A 157 13.51 -4.91 -5.49
CA THR A 157 14.30 -6.02 -4.92
C THR A 157 13.48 -6.96 -4.03
N ALA A 158 12.20 -6.67 -3.79
CA ALA A 158 11.34 -7.45 -2.89
C ALA A 158 9.91 -7.59 -3.43
N TRP A 159 9.33 -8.79 -3.24
CA TRP A 159 8.03 -9.20 -3.83
C TRP A 159 7.17 -10.05 -2.87
N ASN A 160 7.48 -10.03 -1.57
CA ASN A 160 6.81 -10.88 -0.59
C ASN A 160 5.35 -10.42 -0.39
N MET A 161 4.40 -11.22 -0.88
CA MET A 161 2.97 -10.95 -0.77
C MET A 161 2.49 -10.90 0.68
N PRO A 162 2.76 -11.91 1.53
CA PRO A 162 2.26 -11.90 2.90
C PRO A 162 2.62 -10.63 3.68
N MET A 163 3.86 -10.14 3.57
CA MET A 163 4.30 -8.89 4.20
C MET A 163 3.51 -7.68 3.72
N LEU A 164 3.35 -7.50 2.41
CA LEU A 164 2.64 -6.35 1.85
C LEU A 164 1.11 -6.43 2.03
N TRP A 165 0.63 -7.61 2.41
CA TRP A 165 -0.76 -7.90 2.67
C TRP A 165 -1.05 -8.02 4.16
N ASP A 166 -0.09 -7.81 5.06
CA ASP A 166 -0.26 -7.99 6.51
C ASP A 166 -0.84 -9.37 6.91
N VAL A 167 -0.50 -10.41 6.13
CA VAL A 167 -0.88 -11.80 6.39
C VAL A 167 0.32 -12.54 6.93
N GLU A 168 0.16 -13.19 8.08
CA GLU A 168 1.21 -14.04 8.62
C GLU A 168 1.50 -15.24 7.68
N CYS A 169 2.78 -15.53 7.48
CA CYS A 169 3.23 -16.64 6.66
C CYS A 169 4.38 -17.38 7.34
N ILE A 170 4.19 -18.67 7.59
CA ILE A 170 5.16 -19.52 8.28
C ILE A 170 5.65 -20.60 7.31
N GLY A 171 6.93 -20.54 6.94
CA GLY A 171 7.59 -21.58 6.17
C GLY A 171 7.91 -22.79 7.05
N SER A 172 7.53 -23.99 6.62
CA SER A 172 7.85 -25.26 7.28
C SER A 172 8.90 -26.02 6.49
N THR A 173 9.89 -26.58 7.17
CA THR A 173 10.84 -27.55 6.57
C THR A 173 10.28 -28.98 6.52
N SER A 174 9.15 -29.22 7.20
CA SER A 174 8.44 -30.50 7.19
C SER A 174 7.35 -30.51 6.13
N ALA A 175 7.19 -31.65 5.47
CA ALA A 175 6.05 -31.87 4.59
C ALA A 175 4.73 -31.82 5.36
N VAL A 176 3.63 -31.50 4.67
CA VAL A 176 2.29 -31.52 5.25
C VAL A 176 1.96 -32.96 5.64
N SER A 177 1.77 -33.21 6.94
CA SER A 177 1.55 -34.55 7.52
C SER A 177 0.15 -34.74 8.12
N VAL A 178 -0.66 -33.69 8.13
CA VAL A 178 -2.03 -33.71 8.66
C VAL A 178 -3.04 -33.81 7.52
N LYS A 179 -4.28 -34.20 7.85
CA LYS A 179 -5.37 -34.22 6.89
C LYS A 179 -5.70 -32.80 6.42
N THR A 180 -5.80 -32.63 5.10
CA THR A 180 -6.13 -31.37 4.45
C THR A 180 -7.25 -31.54 3.43
N THR A 181 -7.96 -30.45 3.18
CA THR A 181 -8.91 -30.32 2.07
C THR A 181 -8.35 -29.32 1.05
N ARG A 182 -8.23 -29.73 -0.21
CA ARG A 182 -7.83 -28.84 -1.30
C ARG A 182 -8.90 -27.78 -1.57
N LEU A 183 -8.48 -26.54 -1.78
CA LEU A 183 -9.37 -25.42 -2.06
C LEU A 183 -9.49 -25.13 -3.57
N ASP A 184 -10.61 -24.52 -3.92
CA ASP A 184 -10.90 -23.87 -5.19
C ASP A 184 -11.38 -22.43 -4.93
N LEU A 185 -11.54 -21.62 -5.98
CA LEU A 185 -11.93 -20.21 -5.83
C LEU A 185 -13.33 -20.02 -5.19
N ALA A 186 -14.23 -20.99 -5.31
CA ALA A 186 -15.58 -20.90 -4.77
C ALA A 186 -15.59 -21.19 -3.25
N SER A 187 -14.71 -22.08 -2.79
CA SER A 187 -14.64 -22.59 -1.41
C SER A 187 -13.85 -21.71 -0.42
N VAL A 188 -13.19 -20.65 -0.87
CA VAL A 188 -12.46 -19.73 0.03
C VAL A 188 -13.41 -18.79 0.80
N SER A 189 -14.62 -18.54 0.29
CA SER A 189 -15.51 -17.53 0.86
C SER A 189 -16.12 -17.99 2.18
N ARG A 190 -16.07 -17.14 3.22
CA ARG A 190 -16.83 -17.34 4.46
C ARG A 190 -18.24 -16.77 4.29
N PRO A 191 -19.32 -17.57 4.48
CA PRO A 191 -20.64 -16.98 4.63
C PRO A 191 -20.64 -16.07 5.87
N ALA A 192 -21.20 -14.86 5.76
CA ALA A 192 -21.48 -14.07 6.95
C ALA A 192 -22.40 -14.90 7.88
N PRO A 193 -22.17 -14.89 9.20
CA PRO A 193 -23.11 -15.52 10.11
C PRO A 193 -24.47 -14.87 9.90
N ALA A 194 -25.45 -15.63 9.40
CA ALA A 194 -26.82 -15.16 9.39
C ALA A 194 -27.27 -15.12 10.85
N THR A 195 -27.44 -13.91 11.39
CA THR A 195 -28.24 -13.79 12.62
C THR A 195 -29.65 -14.25 12.27
N LYS A 196 -30.41 -14.83 13.21
CA LYS A 196 -31.82 -15.22 12.94
C LYS A 196 -32.80 -14.19 13.47
N THR A 197 -32.43 -13.50 14.54
CA THR A 197 -33.26 -12.49 15.21
C THR A 197 -32.59 -11.11 15.17
N ASP A 198 -33.40 -10.06 15.23
CA ASP A 198 -32.92 -8.68 15.20
C ASP A 198 -32.18 -8.32 16.48
N ALA A 199 -31.17 -7.46 16.33
CA ALA A 199 -30.42 -6.88 17.44
C ALA A 199 -31.25 -5.80 18.15
N LEU A 200 -31.16 -5.72 19.48
CA LEU A 200 -31.83 -4.65 20.23
C LEU A 200 -31.19 -3.27 20.03
N VAL A 201 -29.86 -3.21 19.96
CA VAL A 201 -29.12 -1.93 19.87
C VAL A 201 -28.60 -1.68 18.45
N GLY A 202 -28.05 -2.70 17.80
CA GLY A 202 -27.52 -2.57 16.44
C GLY A 202 -26.51 -3.64 16.08
N TYR A 203 -25.65 -3.32 15.11
CA TYR A 203 -24.63 -4.21 14.61
C TYR A 203 -23.28 -3.50 14.54
N ALA A 204 -22.19 -4.20 14.79
CA ALA A 204 -20.83 -3.70 14.64
C ALA A 204 -20.08 -4.52 13.60
N LEU A 205 -19.36 -3.83 12.72
CA LEU A 205 -18.30 -4.42 11.90
C LEU A 205 -16.95 -4.22 12.61
N VAL A 206 -16.21 -5.31 12.82
CA VAL A 206 -14.80 -5.23 13.25
C VAL A 206 -14.00 -4.55 12.16
N TRP A 207 -13.26 -3.49 12.48
CA TRP A 207 -12.59 -2.67 11.48
C TRP A 207 -11.36 -3.34 10.88
N ASN A 208 -11.36 -3.46 9.56
CA ASN A 208 -10.34 -4.08 8.72
C ASN A 208 -10.64 -3.75 7.25
N ALA A 209 -9.89 -4.30 6.30
CA ALA A 209 -10.05 -3.94 4.88
C ALA A 209 -11.43 -4.34 4.31
N THR A 210 -11.98 -5.50 4.68
CA THR A 210 -13.30 -5.95 4.17
C THR A 210 -14.44 -5.12 4.75
N SER A 211 -14.39 -4.79 6.03
CA SER A 211 -15.40 -3.95 6.68
C SER A 211 -15.34 -2.49 6.22
N ALA A 212 -14.18 -1.96 5.84
CA ALA A 212 -14.09 -0.64 5.22
C ALA A 212 -14.86 -0.58 3.89
N ALA A 213 -14.69 -1.59 3.02
CA ALA A 213 -15.46 -1.70 1.78
C ALA A 213 -16.98 -1.87 2.05
N ALA A 214 -17.33 -2.69 3.03
CA ALA A 214 -18.72 -2.87 3.46
C ALA A 214 -19.33 -1.56 4.00
N ALA A 215 -18.59 -0.80 4.80
CA ALA A 215 -19.03 0.48 5.34
C ALA A 215 -19.23 1.52 4.23
N ILE A 216 -18.33 1.61 3.26
CA ILE A 216 -18.48 2.51 2.10
C ILE A 216 -19.76 2.17 1.31
N GLU A 217 -20.00 0.89 1.04
CA GLU A 217 -21.23 0.47 0.37
C GLU A 217 -22.48 0.78 1.20
N ALA A 218 -22.45 0.49 2.51
CA ALA A 218 -23.55 0.77 3.42
C ALA A 218 -23.90 2.27 3.48
N LEU A 219 -22.90 3.15 3.56
CA LEU A 219 -23.08 4.60 3.57
C LEU A 219 -23.67 5.10 2.24
N ARG A 220 -23.19 4.56 1.11
CA ARG A 220 -23.74 4.88 -0.23
C ARG A 220 -25.19 4.42 -0.36
N GLU A 221 -25.53 3.31 0.28
CA GLU A 221 -26.88 2.73 0.34
C GLU A 221 -27.81 3.42 1.36
N GLY A 222 -27.35 4.53 1.98
CA GLY A 222 -28.14 5.38 2.87
C GLY A 222 -28.12 4.95 4.34
N LEU A 223 -27.30 3.97 4.72
CA LEU A 223 -27.16 3.56 6.12
C LEU A 223 -26.25 4.54 6.87
N MET A 224 -26.55 4.76 8.14
CA MET A 224 -25.75 5.57 9.05
C MET A 224 -24.89 4.68 9.94
N ALA A 225 -23.61 5.00 10.01
CA ALA A 225 -22.65 4.32 10.86
C ALA A 225 -21.92 5.30 11.77
N ARG A 226 -21.63 4.86 12.99
CA ARG A 226 -20.69 5.52 13.90
C ARG A 226 -19.39 4.75 13.94
N PHE A 227 -18.27 5.44 13.95
CA PHE A 227 -16.96 4.83 14.07
C PHE A 227 -16.37 5.06 15.45
N ILE A 228 -15.82 4.00 16.02
CA ILE A 228 -15.14 4.00 17.32
C ILE A 228 -13.70 3.56 17.08
N SER A 229 -12.74 4.47 17.21
CA SER A 229 -11.32 4.16 17.00
C SER A 229 -10.70 3.43 18.20
N GLN A 230 -11.15 3.75 19.40
CA GLN A 230 -10.61 3.20 20.65
C GLN A 230 -11.14 1.78 20.92
N PRO A 231 -10.34 0.90 21.55
CA PRO A 231 -10.81 -0.41 22.01
C PRO A 231 -11.98 -0.28 22.99
N PHE A 232 -12.88 -1.25 22.98
CA PHE A 232 -13.98 -1.33 23.94
C PHE A 232 -14.46 -2.77 24.14
N THR A 233 -15.13 -3.03 25.26
CA THR A 233 -15.69 -4.34 25.59
C THR A 233 -17.20 -4.22 25.81
N ILE A 234 -17.97 -5.06 25.12
CA ILE A 234 -19.44 -5.13 25.25
C ILE A 234 -19.87 -6.60 25.28
N ASP A 235 -20.75 -6.95 26.22
CA ASP A 235 -21.23 -8.32 26.44
C ASP A 235 -20.09 -9.37 26.53
N GLY A 236 -18.97 -9.00 27.16
CA GLY A 236 -17.77 -9.83 27.29
C GLY A 236 -16.94 -9.99 26.02
N ARG A 237 -17.36 -9.43 24.87
CA ARG A 237 -16.59 -9.40 23.64
C ARG A 237 -15.73 -8.15 23.59
N LYS A 238 -14.42 -8.36 23.49
CA LYS A 238 -13.46 -7.28 23.23
C LYS A 238 -13.46 -6.93 21.74
N PHE A 239 -13.60 -5.65 21.46
CA PHE A 239 -13.30 -5.04 20.17
C PHE A 239 -11.93 -4.38 20.31
N ASP A 240 -11.01 -4.74 19.41
CA ASP A 240 -9.76 -4.03 19.27
C ASP A 240 -10.02 -2.62 18.69
N ARG A 241 -8.98 -1.93 18.24
CA ARG A 241 -9.12 -0.58 17.69
C ARG A 241 -9.92 -0.58 16.39
N GLY A 242 -10.92 0.27 16.31
CA GLY A 242 -11.77 0.40 15.14
C GLY A 242 -12.98 -0.53 15.16
N ALA A 243 -14.17 0.07 15.15
CA ALA A 243 -15.41 -0.60 14.79
C ALA A 243 -16.37 0.38 14.11
N ALA A 244 -17.07 -0.09 13.07
CA ALA A 244 -18.19 0.64 12.48
C ALA A 244 -19.51 0.09 13.04
N VAL A 245 -20.22 0.91 13.80
CA VAL A 245 -21.44 0.57 14.53
C VAL A 245 -22.66 1.17 13.84
N PHE A 246 -23.56 0.31 13.41
CA PHE A 246 -24.84 0.65 12.80
C PHE A 246 -25.95 0.45 13.84
N ARG A 247 -26.45 1.55 14.40
CA ARG A 247 -27.47 1.50 15.46
C ARG A 247 -28.87 1.42 14.88
N VAL A 248 -29.76 0.68 15.55
CA VAL A 248 -31.19 0.62 15.23
C VAL A 248 -31.82 2.01 15.32
N SER A 249 -31.41 2.83 16.29
CA SER A 249 -31.92 4.20 16.47
C SER A 249 -31.59 5.14 15.29
N ASP A 250 -30.51 4.87 14.55
CA ASP A 250 -30.11 5.70 13.40
C ASP A 250 -30.68 5.19 12.06
N ASN A 251 -31.01 3.90 11.97
CA ASN A 251 -31.34 3.22 10.71
C ASN A 251 -32.75 2.61 10.66
N GLY A 252 -33.50 2.62 11.77
CA GLY A 252 -34.78 1.93 11.92
C GLY A 252 -34.62 0.41 12.13
N LEU A 253 -35.72 -0.33 12.08
CA LEU A 253 -35.73 -1.78 12.36
C LEU A 253 -35.39 -2.66 11.15
N ASN A 254 -35.56 -2.15 9.91
CA ASN A 254 -35.53 -2.97 8.70
C ASN A 254 -34.18 -2.96 7.94
N PHE A 255 -33.13 -2.33 8.48
CA PHE A 255 -31.84 -2.23 7.76
C PHE A 255 -30.97 -3.49 7.85
N ARG A 256 -31.27 -4.40 8.77
CA ARG A 256 -30.48 -5.62 9.02
C ARG A 256 -30.24 -6.43 7.75
N ALA A 257 -31.30 -6.81 7.02
CA ALA A 257 -31.16 -7.65 5.83
C ALA A 257 -30.25 -7.02 4.76
N LYS A 258 -30.32 -5.68 4.64
CA LYS A 258 -29.44 -4.89 3.78
C LYS A 258 -27.99 -4.98 4.26
N LEU A 259 -27.74 -4.75 5.55
CA LEU A 259 -26.40 -4.80 6.13
C LEU A 259 -25.80 -6.22 6.10
N GLU A 260 -26.60 -7.27 6.36
CA GLU A 260 -26.17 -8.66 6.24
C GLU A 260 -25.78 -9.01 4.80
N THR A 261 -26.53 -8.53 3.81
CA THR A 261 -26.20 -8.72 2.38
C THR A 261 -24.88 -8.03 2.03
N ILE A 262 -24.69 -6.79 2.48
CA ILE A 262 -23.45 -6.03 2.26
C ILE A 262 -22.27 -6.71 2.95
N ALA A 263 -22.41 -7.09 4.22
CA ALA A 263 -21.36 -7.77 4.97
C ALA A 263 -20.98 -9.10 4.31
N ALA A 264 -21.97 -9.90 3.87
CA ALA A 264 -21.73 -11.16 3.16
C ALA A 264 -21.01 -10.96 1.82
N LYS A 265 -21.41 -9.94 1.05
CA LYS A 265 -20.77 -9.59 -0.24
C LYS A 265 -19.28 -9.27 -0.08
N HIS A 266 -18.92 -8.56 0.99
CA HIS A 266 -17.55 -8.13 1.25
C HIS A 266 -16.74 -9.09 2.14
N GLY A 267 -17.39 -10.09 2.75
CA GLY A 267 -16.75 -10.98 3.72
C GLY A 267 -16.41 -10.28 5.04
N ALA A 268 -17.20 -9.28 5.44
CA ALA A 268 -17.01 -8.55 6.69
C ALA A 268 -17.64 -9.29 7.89
N ASP A 269 -16.99 -9.25 9.06
CA ASP A 269 -17.53 -9.85 10.30
C ASP A 269 -18.58 -8.93 10.92
N LEU A 270 -19.85 -9.34 10.86
CA LEU A 270 -20.99 -8.61 11.41
C LEU A 270 -21.36 -9.15 12.78
N ILE A 271 -21.22 -8.31 13.79
CA ILE A 271 -21.47 -8.64 15.20
C ILE A 271 -22.77 -8.00 15.64
N ARG A 272 -23.68 -8.80 16.19
CA ARG A 272 -24.91 -8.34 16.81
C ARG A 272 -24.62 -7.67 18.16
N LEU A 273 -25.30 -6.56 18.44
CA LEU A 273 -25.25 -5.85 19.72
C LEU A 273 -26.65 -5.77 20.35
N ASP A 274 -26.85 -6.43 21.49
CA ASP A 274 -28.11 -6.38 22.25
C ASP A 274 -28.07 -5.43 23.44
N SER A 275 -26.88 -5.04 23.86
CA SER A 275 -26.64 -4.05 24.91
C SER A 275 -25.94 -2.82 24.33
N ALA A 276 -26.13 -1.68 25.00
CA ALA A 276 -25.33 -0.47 24.79
C ALA A 276 -24.33 -0.25 25.95
N PHE A 277 -24.33 -1.16 26.94
CA PHE A 277 -23.50 -1.09 28.12
C PHE A 277 -22.08 -1.57 27.80
N VAL A 278 -21.16 -0.62 27.68
CA VAL A 278 -19.73 -0.89 27.52
C VAL A 278 -19.10 -1.09 28.89
N SER A 279 -18.53 -2.27 29.13
CA SER A 279 -17.91 -2.60 30.42
C SER A 279 -16.50 -2.03 30.57
N GLU A 280 -15.83 -1.72 29.46
CA GLU A 280 -14.47 -1.15 29.42
C GLU A 280 -14.26 -0.38 28.10
N GLY A 281 -13.53 0.74 28.15
CA GLY A 281 -13.18 1.52 26.95
C GLY A 281 -14.25 2.51 26.49
N ALA A 282 -14.27 2.83 25.20
CA ALA A 282 -15.13 3.87 24.64
C ALA A 282 -16.61 3.46 24.56
N SER A 283 -17.51 4.30 25.08
CA SER A 283 -18.96 4.06 25.02
C SER A 283 -19.54 4.39 23.64
N LEU A 284 -20.51 3.58 23.17
CA LEU A 284 -21.22 3.76 21.89
C LEU A 284 -21.93 5.13 21.74
N GLY A 285 -22.23 5.80 22.86
CA GLY A 285 -22.89 7.10 22.90
C GLY A 285 -21.96 8.28 23.21
N SER A 286 -20.68 8.03 23.43
CA SER A 286 -19.72 9.08 23.83
C SER A 286 -19.30 9.97 22.66
N ASN A 287 -18.71 11.13 23.01
CA ASN A 287 -18.05 12.03 22.06
C ASN A 287 -16.77 11.43 21.45
N GLN A 288 -16.39 10.21 21.83
CA GLN A 288 -15.29 9.45 21.23
C GLN A 288 -15.74 8.67 19.99
N THR A 289 -17.02 8.75 19.64
CA THR A 289 -17.59 8.17 18.41
C THR A 289 -17.76 9.27 17.36
N VAL A 290 -17.37 8.99 16.11
CA VAL A 290 -17.57 9.91 14.98
C VAL A 290 -18.63 9.36 14.04
N THR A 291 -19.44 10.22 13.43
CA THR A 291 -20.40 9.78 12.41
C THR A 291 -19.67 9.64 11.08
N LEU A 292 -19.72 8.44 10.49
CA LEU A 292 -19.17 8.21 9.16
C LEU A 292 -20.05 8.88 8.10
N LYS A 293 -19.39 9.52 7.13
CA LYS A 293 -20.02 10.15 5.97
C LYS A 293 -19.55 9.42 4.72
N ALA A 294 -20.41 9.31 3.71
CA ALA A 294 -19.96 8.89 2.38
C ALA A 294 -19.12 10.03 1.77
N PRO A 295 -17.79 9.87 1.61
CA PRO A 295 -16.94 10.98 1.23
C PRO A 295 -17.08 11.30 -0.26
N ARG A 296 -17.17 12.59 -0.61
CA ARG A 296 -17.08 13.07 -1.99
C ARG A 296 -15.62 13.33 -2.31
N VAL A 297 -15.01 12.41 -3.06
CA VAL A 297 -13.56 12.42 -3.32
C VAL A 297 -13.24 13.08 -4.66
N LEU A 298 -12.34 14.06 -4.64
CA LEU A 298 -11.70 14.65 -5.81
C LEU A 298 -10.29 14.05 -5.96
N LEU A 299 -10.00 13.48 -7.13
CA LEU A 299 -8.69 12.90 -7.44
C LEU A 299 -7.99 13.73 -8.51
N ALA A 300 -6.79 14.22 -8.22
CA ALA A 300 -5.94 14.82 -9.24
C ALA A 300 -5.49 13.75 -10.25
N TRP A 301 -5.60 14.09 -11.53
CA TRP A 301 -5.36 13.22 -12.67
C TRP A 301 -4.50 13.96 -13.71
N ASP A 302 -3.90 13.21 -14.64
CA ASP A 302 -3.07 13.74 -15.73
C ASP A 302 -1.84 14.51 -15.23
N ALA A 303 -1.04 15.11 -16.12
CA ALA A 303 0.14 15.88 -15.72
C ALA A 303 -0.21 16.95 -14.65
N PRO A 304 0.59 17.08 -13.57
CA PRO A 304 1.91 16.48 -13.35
C PRO A 304 1.89 15.20 -12.51
N THR A 305 0.73 14.56 -12.33
CA THR A 305 0.63 13.29 -11.62
C THR A 305 1.42 12.20 -12.35
N SER A 306 2.04 11.29 -11.61
CA SER A 306 2.52 10.02 -12.15
C SER A 306 1.30 9.21 -12.59
N SER A 307 1.28 8.79 -13.86
CA SER A 307 0.17 8.02 -14.42
C SER A 307 -0.04 6.69 -13.69
N LEU A 308 1.05 6.07 -13.21
CA LEU A 308 1.01 4.87 -12.38
C LEU A 308 0.29 5.16 -11.06
N SER A 309 0.80 6.16 -10.32
CA SER A 309 0.29 6.56 -9.00
C SER A 309 -1.19 6.93 -9.02
N ALA A 310 -1.61 7.77 -9.97
CA ALA A 310 -3.00 8.15 -10.16
C ALA A 310 -3.89 6.96 -10.57
N GLY A 311 -3.39 6.09 -11.46
CA GLY A 311 -4.09 4.89 -11.90
C GLY A 311 -4.33 3.90 -10.77
N TRP A 312 -3.31 3.64 -9.95
CA TRP A 312 -3.42 2.74 -8.81
C TRP A 312 -4.37 3.27 -7.75
N ALA A 313 -4.25 4.54 -7.35
CA ALA A 313 -5.14 5.15 -6.36
C ALA A 313 -6.60 5.10 -6.81
N ARG A 314 -6.88 5.38 -8.09
CA ARG A 314 -8.22 5.24 -8.66
C ARG A 314 -8.72 3.80 -8.63
N TYR A 315 -7.89 2.84 -9.03
CA TYR A 315 -8.25 1.44 -9.01
C TYR A 315 -8.58 0.97 -7.59
N VAL A 316 -7.74 1.31 -6.61
CA VAL A 316 -7.96 0.95 -5.20
C VAL A 316 -9.28 1.56 -4.71
N MET A 317 -9.52 2.85 -4.90
CA MET A 317 -10.79 3.46 -4.47
C MET A 317 -12.00 2.81 -5.15
N GLU A 318 -12.05 2.76 -6.49
CA GLU A 318 -13.25 2.36 -7.22
C GLU A 318 -13.45 0.84 -7.28
N ARG A 319 -12.38 0.06 -7.41
CA ARG A 319 -12.44 -1.40 -7.64
C ARG A 319 -12.21 -2.23 -6.39
N ARG A 320 -11.31 -1.80 -5.48
CA ARG A 320 -11.05 -2.51 -4.22
C ARG A 320 -12.13 -2.19 -3.19
N TYR A 321 -12.38 -0.90 -2.96
CA TYR A 321 -13.23 -0.44 -1.85
C TYR A 321 -14.61 0.09 -2.28
N GLY A 322 -14.85 0.26 -3.59
CA GLY A 322 -16.12 0.75 -4.11
C GLY A 322 -16.39 2.24 -3.84
N GLN A 323 -15.36 3.00 -3.44
CA GLN A 323 -15.39 4.44 -3.25
C GLN A 323 -15.33 5.15 -4.60
N SER A 324 -16.38 5.90 -4.94
CA SER A 324 -16.42 6.69 -6.16
C SER A 324 -15.51 7.91 -6.07
N VAL A 325 -14.90 8.28 -7.21
CA VAL A 325 -14.04 9.47 -7.30
C VAL A 325 -14.46 10.35 -8.48
N THR A 326 -14.31 11.66 -8.31
CA THR A 326 -14.30 12.59 -9.44
C THR A 326 -12.84 12.84 -9.82
N ALA A 327 -12.40 12.33 -10.96
CA ALA A 327 -11.06 12.60 -11.47
C ALA A 327 -11.02 13.94 -12.21
N VAL A 328 -10.06 14.79 -11.88
CA VAL A 328 -9.88 16.10 -12.53
C VAL A 328 -8.42 16.30 -12.93
N ARG A 329 -8.20 16.83 -14.14
CA ARG A 329 -6.85 17.18 -14.58
C ARG A 329 -6.24 18.19 -13.60
N ALA A 330 -5.00 17.98 -13.17
CA ALA A 330 -4.38 18.87 -12.18
C ALA A 330 -4.37 20.35 -12.64
N GLY A 331 -4.10 20.62 -13.92
CA GLY A 331 -4.18 21.96 -14.51
C GLY A 331 -5.60 22.58 -14.57
N SER A 332 -6.65 21.82 -14.22
CA SER A 332 -8.02 22.31 -14.10
C SER A 332 -8.49 22.51 -12.67
N LEU A 333 -7.68 22.12 -11.65
CA LEU A 333 -8.04 22.25 -10.23
C LEU A 333 -8.41 23.69 -9.86
N ALA A 334 -7.73 24.68 -10.44
CA ALA A 334 -8.02 26.10 -10.23
C ALA A 334 -9.45 26.51 -10.63
N ARG A 335 -10.17 25.73 -11.43
CA ARG A 335 -11.57 26.03 -11.81
C ARG A 335 -12.61 25.21 -11.04
N VAL A 336 -12.16 24.26 -10.21
CA VAL A 336 -13.06 23.40 -9.43
C VAL A 336 -13.57 24.15 -8.20
N ASP A 337 -14.87 24.02 -7.92
CA ASP A 337 -15.42 24.41 -6.62
C ASP A 337 -15.12 23.31 -5.59
N LEU A 338 -14.06 23.49 -4.80
CA LEU A 338 -13.61 22.51 -3.80
C LEU A 338 -14.66 22.25 -2.70
N ARG A 339 -15.61 23.18 -2.46
CA ARG A 339 -16.68 23.00 -1.45
C ARG A 339 -17.62 21.83 -1.75
N ARG A 340 -17.60 21.33 -2.99
CA ARG A 340 -18.36 20.15 -3.42
C ARG A 340 -17.68 18.82 -3.05
N PHE A 341 -16.49 18.88 -2.47
CA PHE A 341 -15.68 17.72 -2.14
C PHE A 341 -15.22 17.80 -0.69
N ASP A 342 -15.12 16.62 -0.09
CA ASP A 342 -14.70 16.44 1.30
C ASP A 342 -13.23 16.02 1.37
N VAL A 343 -12.76 15.33 0.32
CA VAL A 343 -11.39 14.82 0.21
C VAL A 343 -10.78 15.23 -1.13
N LEU A 344 -9.54 15.70 -1.09
CA LEU A 344 -8.68 15.94 -2.26
C LEU A 344 -7.48 15.01 -2.17
N VAL A 345 -7.35 14.11 -3.16
CA VAL A 345 -6.21 13.20 -3.28
C VAL A 345 -5.25 13.72 -4.35
N LEU A 346 -3.99 13.92 -3.96
CA LEU A 346 -2.89 14.28 -4.83
C LEU A 346 -1.90 13.11 -4.94
N PRO A 347 -1.98 12.32 -6.01
CA PRO A 347 -1.03 11.24 -6.25
C PRO A 347 0.39 11.74 -6.46
N SER A 348 1.37 10.85 -6.35
CA SER A 348 2.79 11.17 -6.55
C SER A 348 2.99 11.92 -7.86
N GLY A 349 3.65 13.08 -7.79
CA GLY A 349 3.82 14.01 -8.89
C GLY A 349 4.38 15.34 -8.38
N ASN A 350 4.93 16.16 -9.28
CA ASN A 350 5.45 17.47 -8.91
C ASN A 350 4.45 18.58 -9.25
N TYR A 351 3.78 19.12 -8.23
CA TYR A 351 2.74 20.13 -8.39
C TYR A 351 3.26 21.58 -8.32
N ALA A 352 4.58 21.79 -8.25
CA ALA A 352 5.19 23.10 -8.06
C ALA A 352 4.82 24.12 -9.16
N THR A 353 4.40 23.67 -10.34
CA THR A 353 3.92 24.54 -11.42
C THR A 353 2.41 24.52 -11.61
N ALA A 354 1.73 23.42 -11.23
CA ALA A 354 0.29 23.24 -11.42
C ALA A 354 -0.55 23.83 -10.29
N ILE A 355 0.00 23.87 -9.07
CA ILE A 355 -0.67 24.36 -7.86
C ILE A 355 0.20 25.44 -7.22
N THR A 356 -0.01 26.68 -7.64
CA THR A 356 0.74 27.86 -7.20
C THR A 356 -0.17 29.03 -6.87
N GLY A 357 0.38 30.04 -6.20
CA GLY A 357 -0.28 31.33 -5.97
C GLY A 357 -1.69 31.19 -5.37
N GLU A 358 -2.68 31.74 -6.06
CA GLU A 358 -4.07 31.69 -5.62
C GLU A 358 -4.65 30.27 -5.55
N ASN A 359 -4.25 29.36 -6.45
CA ASN A 359 -4.75 27.98 -6.42
C ASN A 359 -4.30 27.27 -5.14
N LEU A 360 -3.03 27.43 -4.76
CA LEU A 360 -2.49 26.89 -3.51
C LEU A 360 -3.20 27.49 -2.28
N ARG A 361 -3.42 28.82 -2.26
CA ARG A 361 -4.14 29.49 -1.17
C ARG A 361 -5.54 28.92 -1.00
N ARG A 362 -6.28 28.73 -2.09
CA ARG A 362 -7.63 28.15 -2.07
C ARG A 362 -7.66 26.72 -1.52
N ILE A 363 -6.63 25.92 -1.80
CA ILE A 363 -6.51 24.58 -1.21
C ILE A 363 -6.28 24.69 0.30
N LYS A 364 -5.36 25.58 0.75
CA LYS A 364 -5.13 25.81 2.19
C LYS A 364 -6.39 26.28 2.92
N ASP A 365 -7.12 27.21 2.32
CA ASP A 365 -8.37 27.74 2.88
C ASP A 365 -9.45 26.64 2.95
N TRP A 366 -9.55 25.81 1.91
CA TRP A 366 -10.47 24.67 1.88
C TRP A 366 -10.14 23.61 2.94
N VAL A 367 -8.85 23.26 3.11
CA VAL A 367 -8.42 22.37 4.19
C VAL A 367 -8.77 22.99 5.55
N SER A 368 -8.42 24.27 5.75
CA SER A 368 -8.72 24.99 7.01
C SER A 368 -10.21 25.01 7.34
N ALA A 369 -11.08 24.95 6.33
CA ALA A 369 -12.53 24.91 6.46
C ALA A 369 -13.13 23.49 6.61
N GLY A 370 -12.30 22.46 6.82
CA GLY A 370 -12.77 21.08 7.05
C GLY A 370 -12.49 20.10 5.91
N GLY A 371 -11.75 20.51 4.87
CA GLY A 371 -11.31 19.61 3.81
C GLY A 371 -10.16 18.68 4.25
N THR A 372 -10.13 17.46 3.71
CA THR A 372 -9.04 16.51 3.94
C THR A 372 -8.17 16.37 2.70
N LEU A 373 -6.93 16.86 2.79
CA LEU A 373 -5.91 16.72 1.75
C LEU A 373 -5.07 15.47 2.00
N ILE A 374 -4.99 14.59 1.01
CA ILE A 374 -4.16 13.38 1.05
C ILE A 374 -3.09 13.47 -0.04
N THR A 375 -1.82 13.37 0.35
CA THR A 375 -0.67 13.37 -0.56
C THR A 375 0.16 12.10 -0.39
N PHE A 376 0.81 11.64 -1.45
CA PHE A 376 1.78 10.54 -1.36
C PHE A 376 2.99 10.71 -2.27
N GLY A 377 4.12 10.13 -1.86
CA GLY A 377 5.37 10.17 -2.63
C GLY A 377 5.88 11.59 -2.89
N GLU A 378 6.15 11.91 -4.16
CA GLU A 378 6.64 13.25 -4.54
C GLU A 378 5.61 14.37 -4.27
N ALA A 379 4.31 14.04 -4.17
CA ALA A 379 3.29 15.02 -3.77
C ALA A 379 3.47 15.44 -2.31
N SER A 380 3.79 14.49 -1.42
CA SER A 380 4.10 14.78 -0.02
C SER A 380 5.37 15.61 0.10
N ARG A 381 6.39 15.32 -0.71
CA ARG A 381 7.63 16.11 -0.76
C ARG A 381 7.41 17.51 -1.34
N TRP A 382 6.48 17.67 -2.27
CA TRP A 382 6.05 18.99 -2.74
C TRP A 382 5.33 19.77 -1.63
N ALA A 383 4.53 19.10 -0.79
CA ALA A 383 3.78 19.73 0.30
C ALA A 383 4.67 20.30 1.42
N THR A 384 5.88 19.75 1.61
CA THR A 384 6.87 20.21 2.60
C THR A 384 7.72 21.39 2.14
N ARG A 385 7.69 21.75 0.85
CA ARG A 385 8.52 22.85 0.32
C ARG A 385 8.14 24.18 0.95
N ASP A 386 9.13 25.05 1.18
CA ASP A 386 8.93 26.39 1.77
C ASP A 386 7.93 27.22 0.95
N SER A 387 8.03 27.15 -0.38
CA SER A 387 7.10 27.81 -1.31
C SER A 387 5.67 27.27 -1.25
N THR A 388 5.49 26.02 -0.82
CA THR A 388 4.19 25.37 -0.67
C THR A 388 3.62 25.58 0.73
N GLY A 389 4.38 25.26 1.78
CA GLY A 389 3.99 25.42 3.19
C GLY A 389 2.64 24.78 3.53
N LEU A 390 2.37 23.56 3.04
CA LEU A 390 1.19 22.77 3.40
C LEU A 390 1.50 21.88 4.61
N LEU A 391 2.65 21.21 4.60
CA LEU A 391 3.05 20.26 5.63
C LEU A 391 4.27 20.79 6.41
N ASP A 392 4.15 20.91 7.74
CA ASP A 392 5.17 21.45 8.65
C ASP A 392 6.21 20.39 9.03
N THR A 393 6.85 19.83 8.01
CA THR A 393 8.01 18.94 8.10
C THR A 393 8.90 19.15 6.88
N SER A 394 10.03 18.45 6.79
CA SER A 394 10.96 18.53 5.66
C SER A 394 11.35 17.15 5.14
N THR A 395 11.88 17.10 3.93
CA THR A 395 12.71 15.97 3.48
C THR A 395 14.18 16.21 3.82
N GLU A 396 14.98 15.17 3.92
CA GLU A 396 16.43 15.27 4.14
C GLU A 396 17.23 15.10 2.84
N LEU A 397 18.39 15.74 2.78
CA LEU A 397 19.46 15.46 1.82
C LEU A 397 20.32 14.29 2.31
N ARG A 398 21.27 13.83 1.49
CA ARG A 398 22.18 12.71 1.81
C ARG A 398 22.97 12.93 3.10
N ASP A 399 23.28 14.18 3.44
CA ASP A 399 24.00 14.55 4.66
C ASP A 399 23.10 14.75 5.89
N GLY A 400 21.79 14.46 5.76
CA GLY A 400 20.80 14.63 6.83
C GLY A 400 20.30 16.08 7.00
N SER A 401 20.82 17.04 6.22
CA SER A 401 20.32 18.42 6.27
C SER A 401 18.93 18.54 5.63
N PRO A 402 18.06 19.46 6.10
CA PRO A 402 16.74 19.64 5.53
C PRO A 402 16.80 20.17 4.10
N GLU A 403 15.90 19.67 3.26
CA GLU A 403 15.77 20.10 1.88
C GLU A 403 14.93 21.38 1.77
N THR A 404 15.56 22.51 1.47
CA THR A 404 14.88 23.82 1.34
C THR A 404 14.85 24.34 -0.09
N ASP A 405 13.95 25.29 -0.38
CA ASP A 405 13.86 25.94 -1.70
C ASP A 405 14.97 26.98 -1.90
N SER A 406 15.38 27.64 -0.81
CA SER A 406 16.50 28.60 -0.79
C SER A 406 17.66 28.04 0.04
N PRO A 407 18.65 27.37 -0.58
CA PRO A 407 19.78 26.84 0.16
C PRO A 407 20.65 27.98 0.68
N GLN A 408 21.09 27.91 1.93
CA GLN A 408 22.19 28.75 2.40
C GLN A 408 23.42 28.41 1.57
N ALA A 409 24.08 29.42 0.99
CA ALA A 409 25.36 29.22 0.33
C ALA A 409 26.34 28.62 1.36
N ARG A 410 26.95 27.47 1.07
CA ARG A 410 28.10 26.99 1.85
C ARG A 410 29.24 27.97 1.63
N THR A 411 29.29 29.03 2.43
CA THR A 411 30.43 29.96 2.50
C THR A 411 31.56 29.31 3.28
N GLU A 412 32.20 28.31 2.67
CA GLU A 412 33.55 27.92 3.03
C GLU A 412 34.44 28.19 1.82
N ALA A 413 34.93 29.42 1.70
CA ALA A 413 36.18 29.63 0.98
C ALA A 413 37.27 28.93 1.80
N SER A 414 37.57 27.69 1.44
CA SER A 414 38.65 26.90 2.05
C SER A 414 39.94 27.71 1.98
N LYS A 415 40.42 28.21 3.13
CA LYS A 415 41.78 28.75 3.24
C LYS A 415 42.74 27.56 3.33
N GLY A 416 43.12 27.03 2.16
CA GLY A 416 44.02 25.89 2.01
C GLY A 416 44.30 25.59 0.53
N PRO A 417 45.23 24.68 0.21
CA PRO A 417 45.43 24.20 -1.16
C PRO A 417 44.13 23.63 -1.73
N PHE A 418 43.94 23.76 -3.04
CA PHE A 418 42.74 23.28 -3.73
C PHE A 418 42.61 21.76 -3.59
N ASP A 419 41.58 21.32 -2.89
CA ASP A 419 41.22 19.92 -2.75
C ASP A 419 40.20 19.55 -3.84
N TYR A 420 40.68 18.89 -4.90
CA TYR A 420 39.85 18.47 -6.03
C TYR A 420 38.71 17.56 -5.58
N GLU A 421 38.97 16.59 -4.69
CA GLU A 421 37.97 15.62 -4.25
C GLU A 421 36.85 16.30 -3.44
N LYS A 422 37.18 17.28 -2.59
CA LYS A 422 36.19 18.11 -1.90
C LYS A 422 35.44 19.02 -2.88
N ALA A 423 36.13 19.60 -3.87
CA ALA A 423 35.56 20.54 -4.83
C ALA A 423 34.59 19.89 -5.83
N ILE A 424 34.76 18.61 -6.16
CA ILE A 424 33.83 17.87 -7.05
C ILE A 424 32.64 17.26 -6.31
N GLN A 425 32.58 17.30 -4.98
CA GLN A 425 31.41 16.83 -4.27
C GLN A 425 30.21 17.75 -4.54
N PRO A 426 29.01 17.19 -4.77
CA PRO A 426 27.81 17.99 -4.93
C PRO A 426 27.53 18.80 -3.67
N LEU A 427 27.18 20.09 -3.84
CA LEU A 427 26.76 20.94 -2.72
C LEU A 427 25.47 20.44 -2.06
N ARG A 428 24.60 19.80 -2.85
CA ARG A 428 23.35 19.18 -2.43
C ARG A 428 23.19 17.86 -3.16
N GLU A 429 22.93 16.81 -2.41
CA GLU A 429 22.71 15.49 -2.97
C GLU A 429 21.47 14.88 -2.31
N GLN A 430 20.63 14.23 -3.12
CA GLN A 430 19.50 13.48 -2.59
C GLN A 430 20.01 12.26 -1.82
N PRO A 431 19.26 11.76 -0.83
CA PRO A 431 19.54 10.47 -0.23
C PRO A 431 19.73 9.38 -1.28
N GLU A 432 20.48 8.35 -0.93
CA GLU A 432 20.69 7.22 -1.83
C GLU A 432 19.35 6.55 -2.17
N ASN A 433 19.18 6.16 -3.44
CA ASN A 433 17.95 5.53 -3.91
C ASN A 433 17.74 4.17 -3.24
N THR A 434 16.58 3.97 -2.63
CA THR A 434 16.14 2.65 -2.17
C THR A 434 15.56 1.87 -3.35
N PRO A 435 16.09 0.67 -3.69
CA PRO A 435 15.70 -0.06 -4.89
C PRO A 435 14.49 -0.99 -4.63
N GLY A 436 13.36 -0.42 -4.21
CA GLY A 436 12.13 -1.18 -3.96
C GLY A 436 12.32 -2.27 -2.91
N SER A 437 12.55 -1.89 -1.65
CA SER A 437 12.73 -2.81 -0.53
C SER A 437 11.49 -2.80 0.37
N ILE A 438 11.20 -3.91 1.04
CA ILE A 438 10.11 -3.95 2.03
C ILE A 438 10.70 -3.61 3.40
N LEU A 439 10.24 -2.51 4.01
CA LEU A 439 10.67 -2.04 5.33
C LEU A 439 9.55 -2.12 6.36
N ARG A 440 9.90 -2.32 7.63
CA ARG A 440 8.93 -2.28 8.74
C ARG A 440 8.62 -0.85 9.15
N VAL A 441 7.34 -0.59 9.37
CA VAL A 441 6.80 0.66 9.90
C VAL A 441 6.03 0.36 11.17
N LYS A 442 6.34 1.09 12.24
CA LYS A 442 5.55 1.12 13.47
C LYS A 442 4.43 2.15 13.30
N LEU A 443 3.22 1.78 13.68
CA LEU A 443 2.04 2.65 13.63
C LEU A 443 1.65 3.10 15.03
N ASP A 444 1.27 4.37 15.17
CA ASP A 444 0.67 4.93 16.38
C ASP A 444 -0.68 4.25 16.64
N PRO A 445 -0.82 3.43 17.69
CA PRO A 445 -2.02 2.64 17.94
C PRO A 445 -3.23 3.46 18.37
N ASP A 446 -3.02 4.68 18.83
CA ASP A 446 -4.06 5.53 19.42
C ASP A 446 -4.67 6.50 18.39
N HIS A 447 -4.10 6.57 17.19
CA HIS A 447 -4.55 7.44 16.12
C HIS A 447 -5.56 6.74 15.19
N TRP A 448 -6.66 7.40 14.87
CA TRP A 448 -7.75 6.81 14.07
C TRP A 448 -7.31 6.30 12.68
N LEU A 449 -6.28 6.88 12.07
CA LEU A 449 -5.70 6.42 10.80
C LEU A 449 -5.17 4.99 10.84
N SER A 450 -4.68 4.52 12.00
CA SER A 450 -4.15 3.16 12.18
C SER A 450 -5.20 2.17 12.69
N SER A 451 -6.48 2.57 12.76
CA SER A 451 -7.54 1.68 13.20
C SER A 451 -7.59 0.42 12.34
N GLY A 452 -7.86 -0.74 12.95
CA GLY A 452 -7.85 -2.03 12.29
C GLY A 452 -6.45 -2.63 12.06
N THR A 453 -5.37 -2.00 12.49
CA THR A 453 -4.01 -2.57 12.46
C THR A 453 -3.54 -3.01 13.85
N ASP A 454 -2.48 -3.82 13.91
CA ASP A 454 -1.89 -4.28 15.18
C ASP A 454 -0.80 -3.35 15.73
N GLY A 455 -0.41 -2.31 14.98
CA GLY A 455 0.65 -1.37 15.34
C GLY A 455 1.97 -1.57 14.57
N GLU A 456 2.07 -2.57 13.70
CA GLU A 456 3.22 -2.73 12.80
C GLU A 456 2.74 -3.16 11.41
N ILE A 457 3.34 -2.62 10.35
CA ILE A 457 3.09 -3.09 8.97
C ILE A 457 4.41 -3.15 8.22
N GLN A 458 4.38 -3.77 7.04
CA GLN A 458 5.48 -3.71 6.09
C GLN A 458 5.08 -2.91 4.84
N VAL A 459 6.00 -2.06 4.38
CA VAL A 459 5.74 -1.11 3.30
C VAL A 459 6.82 -1.25 2.24
N LEU A 460 6.45 -1.15 0.97
CA LEU A 460 7.42 -1.05 -0.11
C LEU A 460 7.97 0.38 -0.17
N VAL A 461 9.29 0.50 -0.17
CA VAL A 461 10.01 1.78 -0.20
C VAL A 461 10.85 1.86 -1.47
N GLU A 462 10.63 2.88 -2.27
CA GLU A 462 11.41 3.16 -3.48
C GLU A 462 11.75 4.65 -3.59
N GLY A 463 12.91 4.99 -4.12
CA GLY A 463 13.30 6.40 -4.28
C GLY A 463 14.20 6.92 -3.17
N THR A 464 14.29 8.25 -3.11
CA THR A 464 15.27 8.98 -2.28
C THR A 464 14.60 9.77 -1.15
N ARG A 465 13.30 9.55 -0.90
CA ARG A 465 12.53 10.37 0.04
C ARG A 465 12.81 9.94 1.47
N VAL A 466 13.21 10.90 2.30
CA VAL A 466 13.39 10.71 3.74
C VAL A 466 12.71 11.88 4.45
N PHE A 467 11.54 11.65 5.03
CA PHE A 467 10.80 12.69 5.75
C PHE A 467 11.24 12.78 7.21
N THR A 468 11.54 13.98 7.67
CA THR A 468 11.74 14.23 9.09
C THR A 468 10.43 14.02 9.85
N PRO A 469 10.47 13.55 11.10
CA PRO A 469 9.27 13.49 11.93
C PRO A 469 8.65 14.87 12.14
N ILE A 470 7.33 14.97 11.97
CA ILE A 470 6.60 16.19 12.32
C ILE A 470 6.69 16.42 13.83
N ARG A 471 6.74 17.69 14.26
CA ARG A 471 6.73 18.02 15.69
C ARG A 471 5.36 17.78 16.31
N ILE A 472 5.34 17.44 17.59
CA ILE A 472 4.13 17.03 18.31
C ILE A 472 3.11 18.15 18.51
N ASP A 473 3.55 19.41 18.49
CA ASP A 473 2.72 20.61 18.53
C ASP A 473 2.13 20.98 17.15
N ARG A 474 2.58 20.29 16.09
CA ARG A 474 2.18 20.51 14.71
C ARG A 474 1.34 19.38 14.15
N GLY A 475 1.54 18.15 14.62
CA GLY A 475 0.79 17.00 14.15
C GLY A 475 1.25 15.71 14.79
N ARG A 476 1.00 14.59 14.10
CA ARG A 476 1.32 13.24 14.54
C ARG A 476 2.05 12.43 13.48
N ASN A 477 3.11 11.75 13.92
CA ASN A 477 3.79 10.71 13.14
C ASN A 477 3.03 9.40 13.35
N VAL A 478 1.96 9.22 12.59
CA VAL A 478 1.10 8.03 12.68
C VAL A 478 1.84 6.76 12.25
N GLY A 479 2.82 6.88 11.35
CA GLY A 479 3.70 5.79 10.98
C GLY A 479 5.16 6.24 10.93
N THR A 480 6.06 5.48 11.55
CA THR A 480 7.50 5.70 11.52
C THR A 480 8.24 4.43 11.13
N TYR A 481 9.29 4.53 10.32
CA TYR A 481 10.14 3.38 10.02
C TYR A 481 10.76 2.80 11.29
N ALA A 482 10.85 1.46 11.35
CA ALA A 482 11.39 0.77 12.50
C ALA A 482 12.88 1.09 12.75
N VAL A 483 13.36 0.74 13.94
CA VAL A 483 14.77 0.89 14.31
C VAL A 483 15.68 0.05 13.41
N ILE A 484 16.95 0.45 13.28
CA ILE A 484 17.91 -0.08 12.30
C ILE A 484 17.99 -1.62 12.24
N ASP A 485 17.98 -2.29 13.39
CA ASP A 485 18.11 -3.76 13.48
C ASP A 485 16.83 -4.51 13.05
N ARG A 486 15.69 -3.83 12.99
CA ARG A 486 14.40 -4.39 12.57
C ARG A 486 13.89 -3.79 11.25
N LEU A 487 14.60 -2.80 10.69
CA LEU A 487 14.13 -1.98 9.57
C LEU A 487 13.83 -2.82 8.32
N LEU A 488 14.82 -3.58 7.83
CA LEU A 488 14.69 -4.35 6.58
C LEU A 488 13.85 -5.61 6.81
N ALA A 489 12.73 -5.74 6.10
CA ALA A 489 11.92 -6.96 6.09
C ALA A 489 12.26 -7.86 4.92
N SER A 490 12.41 -7.28 3.72
CA SER A 490 12.77 -8.01 2.51
C SER A 490 13.46 -7.12 1.48
N GLY A 491 14.24 -7.74 0.59
CA GLY A 491 14.95 -7.10 -0.50
C GLY A 491 16.35 -6.63 -0.12
N HIS A 492 16.84 -5.62 -0.82
CA HIS A 492 18.18 -5.08 -0.62
C HIS A 492 18.13 -3.60 -0.29
N LEU A 493 18.74 -3.23 0.84
CA LEU A 493 18.84 -1.85 1.31
C LEU A 493 20.31 -1.46 1.39
N TRP A 494 20.68 -0.37 0.72
CA TRP A 494 22.03 0.17 0.80
C TRP A 494 22.37 0.62 2.24
N PRO A 495 23.67 0.69 2.60
CA PRO A 495 24.09 1.15 3.92
C PRO A 495 23.57 2.56 4.27
N GLU A 496 23.52 3.47 3.31
CA GLU A 496 23.15 4.87 3.55
C GLU A 496 21.67 5.03 3.94
N PRO A 497 20.67 4.53 3.16
CA PRO A 497 19.28 4.57 3.60
C PRO A 497 19.03 3.73 4.86
N LYS A 498 19.78 2.63 5.05
CA LYS A 498 19.70 1.82 6.29
C LYS A 498 20.07 2.64 7.53
N GLN A 499 20.99 3.59 7.41
CA GLN A 499 21.35 4.51 8.49
C GLN A 499 20.40 5.69 8.62
N GLN A 500 19.86 6.20 7.50
CA GLN A 500 19.09 7.44 7.48
C GLN A 500 17.59 7.26 7.80
N LEU A 501 16.98 6.17 7.34
CA LEU A 501 15.53 5.91 7.50
C LEU A 501 15.03 5.56 8.91
N PRO A 502 15.80 4.95 9.84
CA PRO A 502 15.29 4.57 11.15
C PRO A 502 14.59 5.74 11.89
N ASN A 503 13.39 5.49 12.40
CA ASN A 503 12.53 6.47 13.09
C ASN A 503 12.09 7.68 12.27
N LYS A 504 12.35 7.71 10.95
CA LYS A 504 11.82 8.74 10.05
C LYS A 504 10.34 8.51 9.76
N ALA A 505 9.67 9.56 9.32
CA ALA A 505 8.23 9.52 9.10
C ALA A 505 7.88 8.76 7.82
N PHE A 506 6.88 7.88 7.93
CA PHE A 506 6.23 7.21 6.81
C PHE A 506 4.82 7.74 6.57
N LEU A 507 4.02 7.87 7.64
CA LEU A 507 2.65 8.40 7.58
C LEU A 507 2.51 9.55 8.58
N ILE A 508 2.18 10.73 8.06
CA ILE A 508 2.08 11.97 8.81
C ILE A 508 0.65 12.46 8.76
N HIS A 509 0.12 12.86 9.92
CA HIS A 509 -1.11 13.62 10.06
C HIS A 509 -0.80 15.01 10.60
N GLN A 510 -1.36 16.04 9.98
CA GLN A 510 -1.30 17.42 10.45
C GLN A 510 -2.71 18.02 10.45
N PRO A 511 -3.24 18.45 11.60
CA PRO A 511 -4.45 19.26 11.63
C PRO A 511 -4.19 20.63 10.99
N SER A 512 -5.18 21.16 10.27
CA SER A 512 -5.15 22.51 9.72
C SER A 512 -6.56 23.09 9.76
N GLY A 513 -6.79 24.06 10.65
CA GLY A 513 -8.12 24.55 10.96
C GLY A 513 -9.04 23.42 11.42
N GLN A 514 -10.15 23.22 10.71
CA GLN A 514 -11.11 22.14 10.94
C GLN A 514 -10.82 20.87 10.10
N GLY A 515 -9.83 20.91 9.22
CA GLY A 515 -9.51 19.79 8.32
C GLY A 515 -8.15 19.17 8.60
N HIS A 516 -7.68 18.39 7.63
CA HIS A 516 -6.50 17.55 7.79
C HIS A 516 -5.62 17.56 6.55
N ILE A 517 -4.32 17.42 6.79
CA ILE A 517 -3.32 17.07 5.79
C ILE A 517 -2.72 15.73 6.19
N ILE A 518 -2.82 14.75 5.31
CA ILE A 518 -2.36 13.38 5.52
C ILE A 518 -1.35 13.07 4.43
N ALA A 519 -0.11 12.78 4.83
CA ALA A 519 0.99 12.59 3.90
C ALA A 519 1.64 11.22 4.09
N PHE A 520 1.75 10.47 3.00
CA PHE A 520 2.53 9.23 2.94
C PHE A 520 3.88 9.50 2.27
N ALA A 521 4.97 8.97 2.85
CA ALA A 521 6.32 9.07 2.28
C ALA A 521 6.44 8.29 0.97
N GLU A 522 5.74 7.15 0.89
CA GLU A 522 5.62 6.29 -0.28
C GLU A 522 4.21 6.31 -0.86
N ASP A 523 4.01 5.75 -2.04
CA ASP A 523 2.66 5.55 -2.58
C ASP A 523 1.97 4.38 -1.86
N PRO A 524 0.91 4.63 -1.05
CA PRO A 524 0.25 3.57 -0.32
C PRO A 524 -0.53 2.61 -1.22
N ASN A 525 -0.71 2.95 -2.50
CA ASN A 525 -1.44 2.17 -3.49
C ASN A 525 -0.51 1.44 -4.46
N TYR A 526 0.78 1.25 -4.12
CA TYR A 526 1.77 0.69 -5.03
C TYR A 526 1.26 -0.53 -5.80
N ARG A 527 1.14 -0.41 -7.13
CA ARG A 527 0.62 -1.43 -8.06
C ARG A 527 -0.76 -2.00 -7.76
N ALA A 528 -1.55 -1.37 -6.89
CA ALA A 528 -2.76 -1.97 -6.30
C ALA A 528 -2.53 -3.39 -5.74
N TYR A 529 -1.32 -3.58 -5.19
CA TYR A 529 -0.78 -4.83 -4.71
C TYR A 529 -0.44 -4.80 -3.21
N ALA A 530 -0.22 -3.62 -2.63
CA ALA A 530 0.19 -3.44 -1.24
C ALA A 530 -1.03 -3.25 -0.33
N GLU A 531 -1.79 -4.31 -0.11
CA GLU A 531 -3.09 -4.28 0.60
C GLU A 531 -3.00 -3.67 2.01
N ALA A 532 -1.88 -3.85 2.72
CA ALA A 532 -1.67 -3.27 4.05
C ALA A 532 -1.66 -1.72 4.03
N THR A 533 -0.95 -1.12 3.07
CA THR A 533 -0.90 0.34 2.92
C THR A 533 -2.14 0.90 2.23
N GLU A 534 -2.76 0.13 1.32
CA GLU A 534 -4.06 0.47 0.72
C GLU A 534 -5.13 0.64 1.80
N PHE A 535 -5.08 -0.17 2.85
CA PHE A 535 -5.99 -0.06 3.99
C PHE A 535 -5.78 1.24 4.79
N LEU A 536 -4.54 1.64 5.03
CA LEU A 536 -4.26 2.96 5.63
C LEU A 536 -4.73 4.12 4.74
N PHE A 537 -4.58 3.98 3.42
CA PHE A 537 -5.07 4.97 2.47
C PHE A 537 -6.60 5.10 2.50
N ILE A 538 -7.34 3.98 2.51
CA ILE A 538 -8.80 4.07 2.60
C ILE A 538 -9.27 4.59 3.96
N ASN A 539 -8.55 4.29 5.05
CA ASN A 539 -8.80 4.92 6.35
C ASN A 539 -8.69 6.45 6.25
N ALA A 540 -7.66 6.96 5.58
CA ALA A 540 -7.50 8.40 5.37
C ALA A 540 -8.67 9.03 4.58
N VAL A 541 -9.13 8.34 3.53
CA VAL A 541 -10.24 8.81 2.68
C VAL A 541 -11.59 8.79 3.42
N LEU A 542 -11.87 7.71 4.16
CA LEU A 542 -13.18 7.49 4.75
C LEU A 542 -13.32 8.13 6.14
N LEU A 543 -12.32 7.93 7.00
CA LEU A 543 -12.37 8.39 8.39
C LEU A 543 -12.02 9.87 8.52
N GLY A 544 -11.18 10.40 7.63
CA GLY A 544 -10.74 11.80 7.67
C GLY A 544 -11.84 12.84 7.41
N VAL A 545 -13.07 12.44 7.08
CA VAL A 545 -14.22 13.36 6.96
C VAL A 545 -15.11 13.35 8.22
N GLY A 546 -14.91 12.35 9.09
CA GLY A 546 -15.62 12.17 10.35
C GLY A 546 -14.91 12.76 11.56
N TYR A 547 -13.57 12.81 11.52
CA TYR A 547 -12.72 13.55 12.45
C TYR A 547 -12.48 14.97 11.93
#